data_AF-A0A1F4BRI0-F1
#
_entry.id   AF-A0A1F4BRI0-F1
#
_cell.length_a   1.000
_cell.length_b   1.000
_cell.length_c   1.000
_cell.angle_alpha   90.00
_cell.angle_beta   90.00
_cell.angle_gamma   90.00
#
_symmetry.space_group_name_H-M   'P 1'
#
loop_
_entity.id
_entity.type
_entity.pdbx_description
1 polymer ?
#
loop_
_entity_poly.entity_id
_entity_poly.type
_entity_poly.pdbx_seq_one_letter_code
_entity_poly.pdbx_strand_id
1 'polypeptide(L)'
;MGFILNKPTSIALRDAMPPDQLSPKVNESLYLGGPFNLGIIFALVNQPDSPGRDSIEFADDLYLATDRSTVQRIAAAEPDHARFFLGIVLWRPGELEAELKRGLWHVRAPQAHVVLRKDTAGLWEELVRQSEQDAYFRGHGI
;
A
#
# COMPACT_ATOMS: atom_id res chain seq x y z
N MET A 1 -10.67 4.56 -2.91
CA MET A 1 -9.27 5.07 -2.86
C MET A 1 -8.32 3.88 -2.86
N GLY A 2 -7.07 4.06 -3.25
CA GLY A 2 -6.11 2.95 -3.31
C GLY A 2 -4.67 3.43 -3.54
N PHE A 3 -3.73 2.48 -3.53
CA PHE A 3 -2.31 2.76 -3.69
C PHE A 3 -1.70 1.86 -4.76
N ILE A 4 -0.79 2.41 -5.55
CA ILE A 4 0.04 1.65 -6.48
C ILE A 4 1.21 1.04 -5.69
N LEU A 5 1.31 -0.29 -5.69
CA LEU A 5 2.29 -1.00 -4.86
C LEU A 5 3.67 -1.11 -5.52
N ASN A 6 3.75 -1.19 -6.85
CA ASN A 6 4.94 -1.54 -7.62
C ASN A 6 5.65 -0.34 -8.28
N LYS A 7 5.52 0.85 -7.69
CA LYS A 7 6.19 2.08 -8.15
C LYS A 7 7.14 2.61 -7.08
N PRO A 8 8.25 1.91 -6.79
CA PRO A 8 9.27 2.45 -5.89
C PRO A 8 9.84 3.74 -6.47
N THR A 9 10.20 4.68 -5.59
CA THR A 9 10.90 5.91 -5.96
C THR A 9 12.33 5.87 -5.44
N SER A 10 13.18 6.79 -5.92
CA SER A 10 14.51 7.00 -5.37
C SER A 10 14.52 7.95 -4.16
N ILE A 11 13.35 8.37 -3.67
CA ILE A 11 13.22 9.28 -2.52
C ILE A 11 13.26 8.43 -1.25
N ALA A 12 14.31 8.60 -0.46
CA ALA A 12 14.38 7.94 0.84
C ALA A 12 13.41 8.61 1.82
N LEU A 13 12.81 7.83 2.72
CA LEU A 13 11.91 8.34 3.76
C LEU A 13 12.60 9.40 4.63
N ARG A 14 13.91 9.22 4.86
CA ARG A 14 14.76 10.15 5.59
C ARG A 14 14.90 11.53 4.97
N ASP A 15 14.74 11.64 3.66
CA ASP A 15 14.85 12.91 2.95
C ASP A 15 13.52 13.68 2.95
N ALA A 16 12.42 12.98 3.24
CA ALA A 16 11.06 13.54 3.24
C ALA A 16 10.53 13.86 4.63
N MET A 17 11.25 13.50 5.70
CA MET A 17 10.83 13.71 7.09
C MET A 17 11.96 14.28 7.95
N PRO A 18 11.64 15.09 8.98
CA PRO A 18 12.61 15.56 9.96
C PRO A 18 13.38 14.42 10.66
N PRO A 19 14.70 14.54 10.89
CA PRO A 19 15.51 13.50 11.54
C PRO A 19 15.04 13.09 12.94
N ASP A 20 14.45 14.01 13.71
CA ASP A 20 13.91 13.76 15.05
C ASP A 20 12.62 12.92 15.04
N GLN A 21 12.05 12.66 13.85
CA GLN A 21 10.80 11.91 13.65
C GLN A 21 11.04 10.56 12.98
N LEU A 22 12.29 10.12 12.93
CA LEU A 22 12.71 8.93 12.22
C LEU A 22 13.48 7.99 13.13
N SER A 23 13.35 6.70 12.86
CA SER A 23 14.24 5.71 13.46
C SER A 23 15.68 6.01 12.99
N PRO A 24 16.69 5.98 13.87
CA PRO A 24 18.09 6.08 13.45
C PRO A 24 18.50 5.00 12.44
N LYS A 25 17.75 3.90 12.37
CA LYS A 25 17.96 2.77 11.46
C LYS A 25 17.11 2.82 10.19
N VAL A 26 16.30 3.87 9.99
CA VAL A 26 15.38 3.95 8.86
C VAL A 26 16.11 3.80 7.54
N ASN A 27 15.77 2.80 6.73
CA ASN A 27 16.34 2.63 5.38
C ASN A 27 15.26 2.53 4.30
N GLU A 28 14.05 2.98 4.64
CA GLU A 28 12.89 2.88 3.78
C GLU A 28 12.88 3.92 2.68
N SER A 29 12.34 3.52 1.52
CA SER A 29 12.07 4.41 0.39
C SER A 29 10.57 4.69 0.26
N LEU A 30 10.24 5.83 -0.31
CA LEU A 30 8.86 6.18 -0.63
C LEU A 30 8.42 5.47 -1.92
N TYR A 31 7.17 5.04 -1.94
CA TYR A 31 6.51 4.51 -3.12
C TYR A 31 5.56 5.56 -3.69
N LEU A 32 5.44 5.66 -5.01
CA LEU A 32 4.41 6.48 -5.62
C LEU A 32 3.07 5.75 -5.49
N GLY A 33 2.25 6.16 -4.53
CA GLY A 33 0.94 5.57 -4.25
C GLY A 33 -0.13 6.00 -5.24
N GLY A 34 0.01 7.16 -5.86
CA GLY A 34 -0.90 7.62 -6.92
C GLY A 34 -0.68 9.09 -7.26
N PRO A 35 -1.42 9.62 -8.25
CA PRO A 35 -1.16 10.96 -8.78
C PRO A 35 -1.73 12.10 -7.91
N PHE A 36 -2.65 11.80 -6.99
CA PHE A 36 -3.28 12.81 -6.14
C PHE A 36 -2.56 12.93 -4.80
N ASN A 37 -2.57 14.12 -4.19
CA ASN A 37 -2.02 14.37 -2.86
C ASN A 37 -0.53 13.99 -2.69
N LEU A 38 0.30 14.25 -3.70
CA LEU A 38 1.75 13.94 -3.68
C LEU A 38 2.53 14.60 -2.53
N GLY A 39 1.98 15.63 -1.87
CA GLY A 39 2.56 16.25 -0.69
C GLY A 39 2.25 15.55 0.64
N ILE A 40 1.47 14.46 0.61
CA ILE A 40 1.06 13.70 1.80
C ILE A 40 1.75 12.33 1.77
N ILE A 41 2.38 11.97 2.89
CA ILE A 41 2.92 10.64 3.14
C ILE A 41 1.87 9.81 3.87
N PHE A 42 1.57 8.65 3.32
CA PHE A 42 0.72 7.63 3.92
C PHE A 42 1.58 6.47 4.41
N ALA A 43 1.18 5.78 5.47
CA ALA A 43 1.84 4.55 5.92
C ALA A 43 0.84 3.39 5.95
N LEU A 44 1.17 2.28 5.27
CA LEU A 44 0.55 0.98 5.51
C LEU A 44 1.42 0.20 6.48
N VAL A 45 0.87 -0.30 7.57
CA VAL A 45 1.60 -1.06 8.59
C VAL A 45 0.84 -2.33 8.94
N ASN A 46 1.57 -3.41 9.19
CA ASN A 46 0.98 -4.67 9.64
C ASN A 46 1.24 -4.90 11.14
N GLN A 47 0.18 -4.84 11.94
CA GLN A 47 0.22 -4.94 13.39
C GLN A 47 -1.18 -5.29 13.94
N PRO A 48 -1.28 -5.92 15.12
CA PRO A 48 -2.56 -6.43 15.64
C PRO A 48 -3.55 -5.34 16.03
N ASP A 49 -3.06 -4.16 16.43
CA ASP A 49 -3.89 -3.08 16.93
C ASP A 49 -3.79 -1.85 16.03
N SER A 50 -4.80 -0.96 16.06
CA SER A 50 -4.74 0.31 15.33
C SER A 50 -3.53 1.16 15.76
N PRO A 51 -2.75 1.73 14.82
CA PRO A 51 -1.58 2.55 15.15
C PRO A 51 -1.95 3.90 15.75
N GLY A 52 -3.23 4.29 15.74
CA GLY A 52 -3.69 5.49 16.41
C GLY A 52 -4.77 6.23 15.65
N ARG A 53 -4.70 7.56 15.70
CA ARG A 53 -5.72 8.43 15.13
C ARG A 53 -5.74 8.35 13.61
N ASP A 54 -6.95 8.44 13.04
CA ASP A 54 -7.22 8.49 11.60
C ASP A 54 -6.54 7.34 10.84
N SER A 55 -6.56 6.18 11.49
CA SER A 55 -6.14 4.91 10.95
C SER A 55 -7.34 4.12 10.45
N ILE A 56 -7.20 3.52 9.26
CA ILE A 56 -8.24 2.72 8.61
C ILE A 56 -7.72 1.31 8.47
N GLU A 57 -8.44 0.34 9.01
CA GLU A 57 -8.15 -1.08 8.77
C GLU A 57 -8.63 -1.45 7.36
N PHE A 58 -7.71 -1.91 6.51
CA PHE A 58 -8.00 -2.34 5.14
C PHE A 58 -8.13 -3.86 5.00
N ALA A 59 -7.47 -4.60 5.87
CA ALA A 59 -7.47 -6.04 5.94
C ALA A 59 -7.01 -6.45 7.35
N ASP A 60 -7.15 -7.73 7.68
CA ASP A 60 -6.68 -8.28 8.96
C ASP A 60 -5.26 -7.80 9.29
N ASP A 61 -5.16 -7.10 10.41
CA ASP A 61 -3.92 -6.52 10.95
C ASP A 61 -3.24 -5.51 10.01
N LEU A 62 -3.88 -5.03 8.95
CA LEU A 62 -3.29 -4.10 7.98
C LEU A 62 -3.98 -2.74 8.05
N TYR A 63 -3.24 -1.76 8.58
CA TYR A 63 -3.76 -0.42 8.84
C TYR A 63 -3.11 0.62 7.92
N LEU A 64 -3.94 1.50 7.38
CA LEU A 64 -3.52 2.75 6.76
C LEU A 64 -3.53 3.86 7.79
N ALA A 65 -2.37 4.45 8.06
CA ALA A 65 -2.26 5.71 8.76
C ALA A 65 -2.24 6.89 7.77
N THR A 66 -3.10 7.87 8.03
CA THR A 66 -3.21 9.11 7.25
C THR A 66 -2.82 10.35 8.05
N ASP A 67 -2.97 10.31 9.38
CA ASP A 67 -2.53 11.38 10.26
C ASP A 67 -1.00 11.47 10.30
N ARG A 68 -0.50 12.70 10.18
CA ARG A 68 0.94 12.97 10.13
C ARG A 68 1.67 12.46 11.38
N SER A 69 1.09 12.63 12.57
CA SER A 69 1.73 12.20 13.82
C SER A 69 1.78 10.68 13.94
N THR A 70 0.76 9.99 13.43
CA THR A 70 0.73 8.52 13.37
C THR A 70 1.77 7.99 12.37
N VAL A 71 1.88 8.59 11.18
CA VAL A 71 2.90 8.22 10.19
C VAL A 71 4.32 8.41 10.76
N GLN A 72 4.59 9.53 11.44
CA GLN A 72 5.86 9.79 12.11
C GLN A 72 6.19 8.75 13.16
N ARG A 73 5.22 8.35 13.98
CA ARG A 73 5.41 7.34 15.02
C ARG A 73 5.76 5.98 14.44
N ILE A 74 5.08 5.57 13.37
CA ILE A 74 5.38 4.32 12.65
C ILE A 74 6.80 4.38 12.07
N ALA A 75 7.17 5.48 11.42
CA ALA A 75 8.52 5.68 10.87
C ALA A 75 9.63 5.68 11.94
N ALA A 76 9.31 6.11 13.16
CA ALA A 76 10.22 6.10 14.29
C ALA A 76 10.34 4.73 14.98
N ALA A 77 9.23 4.01 15.13
CA ALA A 77 9.18 2.77 15.91
C ALA A 77 9.51 1.53 15.07
N GLU A 78 8.89 1.38 13.89
CA GLU A 78 8.87 0.12 13.14
C GLU A 78 8.83 0.32 11.61
N PRO A 79 9.75 1.12 11.04
CA PRO A 79 9.71 1.45 9.61
C PRO A 79 9.81 0.20 8.70
N ASP A 80 10.50 -0.85 9.14
CA ASP A 80 10.69 -2.09 8.37
C ASP A 80 9.38 -2.89 8.22
N HIS A 81 8.43 -2.74 9.15
CA HIS A 81 7.11 -3.38 9.15
C HIS A 81 6.03 -2.55 8.45
N ALA A 82 6.41 -1.39 7.90
CA ALA A 82 5.51 -0.48 7.22
C ALA A 82 5.95 -0.21 5.77
N ARG A 83 5.06 0.30 4.95
CA ARG A 83 5.39 0.90 3.65
C ARG A 83 4.83 2.31 3.58
N PHE A 84 5.65 3.21 3.04
CA PHE A 84 5.33 4.62 2.96
C PHE A 84 5.06 5.04 1.52
N PHE A 85 3.99 5.79 1.30
CA PHE A 85 3.54 6.19 -0.02
C PHE A 85 3.39 7.70 -0.14
N LEU A 86 3.79 8.22 -1.30
CA LEU A 86 3.45 9.56 -1.76
C LEU A 86 2.19 9.49 -2.60
N GLY A 87 1.17 10.23 -2.16
CA GLY A 87 -0.08 10.32 -2.89
C GLY A 87 -0.90 9.04 -2.92
N ILE A 88 -2.04 9.13 -3.61
CA ILE A 88 -3.10 8.12 -3.58
C ILE A 88 -3.85 8.07 -4.92
N VAL A 89 -4.43 6.93 -5.24
CA VAL A 89 -5.40 6.75 -6.33
C VAL A 89 -6.80 7.04 -5.79
N LEU A 90 -7.54 7.89 -6.50
CA LEU A 90 -8.93 8.19 -6.21
C LEU A 90 -9.78 7.79 -7.40
N TRP A 91 -10.90 7.13 -7.08
CA TRP A 91 -11.98 6.87 -8.01
C TRP A 91 -13.12 7.83 -7.68
N ARG A 92 -13.79 8.32 -8.71
CA ARG A 92 -15.09 8.97 -8.57
C ARG A 92 -16.12 7.95 -8.07
N PRO A 93 -17.22 8.41 -7.46
CA PRO A 93 -18.30 7.52 -7.06
C PRO A 93 -18.78 6.66 -8.25
N GLY A 94 -18.77 5.33 -8.09
CA GLY A 94 -19.19 4.38 -9.12
C GLY A 94 -18.15 4.03 -10.19
N GLU A 95 -16.99 4.71 -10.22
CA GLU A 95 -15.98 4.50 -11.27
C GLU A 95 -15.31 3.14 -11.14
N LEU A 96 -14.86 2.76 -9.93
CA LEU A 96 -14.24 1.46 -9.70
C LEU A 96 -15.21 0.31 -10.04
N GLU A 97 -16.49 0.44 -9.65
CA GLU A 97 -17.52 -0.54 -9.97
C GLU A 97 -17.76 -0.67 -11.48
N ALA A 98 -17.72 0.44 -12.22
CA ALA A 98 -17.83 0.43 -13.66
C ALA A 98 -16.60 -0.21 -14.33
N GLU A 99 -15.39 0.05 -13.82
CA GLU A 99 -14.15 -0.57 -14.32
C GLU A 99 -14.14 -2.08 -14.06
N LEU A 100 -14.59 -2.52 -12.88
CA LEU A 100 -14.75 -3.93 -12.53
C LEU A 100 -15.73 -4.64 -13.47
N LYS A 101 -16.90 -4.03 -13.73
CA LYS A 101 -17.89 -4.58 -14.68
C LYS A 101 -17.36 -4.70 -16.11
N ARG A 102 -16.41 -3.84 -16.49
CA ARG A 102 -15.75 -3.87 -17.79
C ARG A 102 -14.58 -4.86 -17.85
N GLY A 103 -14.28 -5.57 -16.76
CA GLY A 103 -13.19 -6.54 -16.71
C GLY A 103 -11.80 -5.89 -16.78
N LEU A 104 -11.66 -4.62 -16.37
CA LEU A 104 -10.37 -3.92 -16.40
C LEU A 104 -9.44 -4.29 -15.24
N TRP A 105 -9.96 -4.97 -14.23
CA TRP A 105 -9.22 -5.34 -13.01
C TRP A 105 -9.40 -6.81 -12.67
N HIS A 106 -8.32 -7.43 -12.21
CA HIS A 106 -8.38 -8.65 -11.42
C HIS A 106 -8.49 -8.28 -9.93
N VAL A 107 -9.37 -8.95 -9.20
CA VAL A 107 -9.58 -8.72 -7.77
C VAL A 107 -9.15 -9.93 -6.96
N ARG A 108 -8.36 -9.68 -5.92
CA ARG A 108 -7.89 -10.67 -4.96
C ARG A 108 -7.99 -10.12 -3.53
N ALA A 109 -8.13 -11.02 -2.56
CA ALA A 109 -8.05 -10.64 -1.16
C ALA A 109 -6.67 -10.06 -0.86
N PRO A 110 -6.58 -8.95 -0.09
CA PRO A 110 -5.31 -8.38 0.31
C PRO A 110 -4.54 -9.36 1.20
N GLN A 111 -3.22 -9.42 0.99
CA GLN A 111 -2.31 -10.21 1.83
C GLN A 111 -1.21 -9.29 2.31
N ALA A 112 -1.04 -9.16 3.63
CA ALA A 112 -0.09 -8.21 4.22
C ALA A 112 1.33 -8.38 3.66
N HIS A 113 1.80 -9.62 3.50
CA HIS A 113 3.12 -9.90 2.93
C HIS A 113 3.28 -9.40 1.49
N VAL A 114 2.23 -9.40 0.67
CA VAL A 114 2.25 -8.85 -0.70
C VAL A 114 2.25 -7.32 -0.66
N VAL A 115 1.39 -6.73 0.16
CA VAL A 115 1.25 -5.27 0.31
C VAL A 115 2.55 -4.65 0.83
N LEU A 116 3.25 -5.35 1.72
CA LEU A 116 4.47 -4.86 2.38
C LEU A 116 5.78 -5.34 1.74
N ARG A 117 5.76 -6.27 0.76
CA ARG A 117 6.92 -6.76 -0.03
C ARG A 117 7.80 -5.69 -0.71
N LYS A 118 8.95 -5.35 -0.14
CA LYS A 118 9.79 -4.22 -0.62
C LYS A 118 10.27 -4.37 -2.07
N ASP A 119 10.75 -5.55 -2.43
CA ASP A 119 11.11 -5.85 -3.82
C ASP A 119 9.87 -6.14 -4.66
N THR A 120 9.50 -5.17 -5.49
CA THR A 120 8.32 -5.25 -6.36
C THR A 120 8.65 -5.65 -7.79
N ALA A 121 9.90 -6.04 -8.08
CA ALA A 121 10.26 -6.55 -9.40
C ALA A 121 9.46 -7.85 -9.68
N GLY A 122 8.80 -7.90 -10.83
CA GLY A 122 7.97 -9.04 -11.21
C GLY A 122 6.64 -9.18 -10.45
N LEU A 123 6.33 -8.26 -9.51
CA LEU A 123 5.12 -8.35 -8.69
C LEU A 123 3.85 -8.34 -9.53
N TRP A 124 3.82 -7.52 -10.58
CA TRP A 124 2.66 -7.41 -11.46
C TRP A 124 2.43 -8.71 -12.23
N GLU A 125 3.47 -9.21 -12.91
CA GLU A 125 3.42 -10.42 -13.71
C GLU A 125 3.04 -11.64 -12.86
N GLU A 126 3.56 -11.72 -11.64
CA GLU A 126 3.22 -12.73 -10.66
C GLU A 126 1.72 -12.70 -10.31
N LEU A 127 1.20 -11.54 -9.93
CA LEU A 127 -0.19 -11.38 -9.48
C LEU A 127 -1.20 -11.56 -10.62
N VAL A 128 -0.88 -11.10 -11.84
CA VAL A 128 -1.71 -11.33 -13.03
C VAL A 128 -1.80 -12.82 -13.33
N ARG A 129 -0.65 -13.50 -13.42
CA ARG A 129 -0.61 -14.95 -13.69
C ARG A 129 -1.41 -15.76 -12.66
N GLN A 130 -1.27 -15.44 -11.37
CA GLN A 130 -2.06 -16.08 -10.30
C GLN A 130 -3.57 -15.82 -10.50
N SER A 131 -3.96 -14.59 -10.84
CA SER A 131 -5.36 -14.23 -11.05
C SER A 131 -5.99 -14.94 -12.25
N GLU A 132 -5.24 -15.12 -13.34
CA GLU A 132 -5.67 -15.87 -14.52
C GLU A 132 -5.85 -17.36 -14.21
N GLN A 133 -4.94 -17.96 -13.43
CA GLN A 133 -5.07 -19.33 -12.95
C GLN A 133 -6.32 -19.50 -12.07
N ASP A 134 -6.53 -18.61 -11.10
CA ASP A 134 -7.71 -18.63 -10.22
C ASP A 134 -9.03 -18.49 -11.01
N ALA A 135 -9.02 -17.70 -12.09
CA ALA A 135 -10.17 -17.54 -12.97
C ALA A 135 -10.42 -18.81 -13.82
N TYR A 136 -9.37 -19.43 -14.33
CA TYR A 136 -9.46 -20.69 -15.08
C TYR A 136 -10.08 -21.80 -14.22
N PHE A 137 -9.61 -21.98 -12.98
CA PHE A 137 -10.14 -22.99 -12.06
C PHE A 137 -11.58 -22.71 -11.62
N ARG A 138 -11.97 -21.43 -11.45
CA ARG A 138 -13.36 -21.06 -11.16
C ARG A 138 -14.30 -21.29 -12.34
N GLY A 139 -13.81 -21.19 -13.58
CA GLY A 139 -14.59 -21.40 -14.80
C GLY A 139 -14.69 -22.87 -15.26
N HIS A 140 -13.77 -23.74 -14.82
CA HIS A 140 -13.65 -25.14 -15.25
C HIS A 140 -13.66 -26.15 -14.08
N GLY A 141 -13.99 -25.70 -12.87
CA GLY A 141 -14.18 -26.55 -11.69
C GLY A 141 -15.59 -27.12 -11.62
N ILE A 142 -15.66 -28.42 -11.30
CA ILE A 142 -16.84 -29.31 -11.13
C ILE A 142 -17.82 -28.77 -10.08
#